data_AF-A0A955T505-F1
#
_entry.id   AF-A0A955T505-F1
#
_cell.length_a   1.000
_cell.length_b   1.000
_cell.length_c   1.000
_cell.angle_alpha   90.00
_cell.angle_beta   90.00
_cell.angle_gamma   90.00
#
_symmetry.space_group_name_H-M   'P 1'
#
loop_
_entity.id
_entity.type
_entity.pdbx_description
1 polymer ?
#
loop_
_entity_poly.entity_id
_entity_poly.type
_entity_poly.pdbx_seq_one_letter_code
_entity_poly.pdbx_strand_id
1 'polypeptide(L)'
;EWDQLGRLFTHPEVHDRTVHPNEEAAKEAGLVMNQLGQRLTSMVPFGDGLVMGTSWKGGETVLDPKEIKGLTKEQLAEFGAPHFLEMPGNLEAVLPWSEEPVTLRFVVDDRKMAVFHEGEEIASAPLSAEISNTGSELDIHWGDGVFGALDGKILEHHP
;
A
#
# COMPACT_ATOMS: atom_id res chain seq x y z
N GLU A 1 -11.30 12.24 -11.70
CA GLU A 1 -12.36 11.85 -10.75
C GLU A 1 -11.67 11.34 -9.49
N TRP A 2 -12.28 11.48 -8.31
CA TRP A 2 -11.70 10.98 -7.06
C TRP A 2 -12.65 9.94 -6.48
N ASP A 3 -12.20 8.69 -6.43
CA ASP A 3 -12.96 7.60 -5.83
C ASP A 3 -12.55 7.42 -4.37
N GLN A 4 -13.54 7.40 -3.48
CA GLN A 4 -13.31 7.12 -2.06
C GLN A 4 -13.34 5.60 -1.83
N LEU A 5 -12.17 5.01 -1.59
CA LEU A 5 -12.03 3.56 -1.37
C LEU A 5 -12.34 3.12 0.06
N GLY A 6 -12.25 4.02 1.03
CA GLY A 6 -12.54 3.71 2.43
C GLY A 6 -11.89 4.67 3.43
N ARG A 7 -12.01 4.33 4.72
CA ARG A 7 -11.33 5.02 5.83
C ARG A 7 -10.41 4.03 6.53
N LEU A 8 -9.19 4.47 6.85
CA LEU A 8 -8.24 3.67 7.63
C LEU A 8 -8.43 3.83 9.14
N PHE A 9 -9.16 4.87 9.56
CA PHE A 9 -9.52 5.13 10.93
C PHE A 9 -11.03 5.09 11.07
N THR A 10 -11.52 4.45 12.13
CA THR A 10 -12.97 4.41 12.39
C THR A 10 -13.45 5.68 13.10
N HIS A 11 -12.54 6.34 13.82
CA HIS A 11 -12.75 7.60 14.54
C HIS A 11 -11.91 8.75 13.97
N PRO A 12 -12.18 10.02 14.34
CA PRO A 12 -13.44 10.48 14.92
C PRO A 12 -14.60 10.28 13.92
N GLU A 13 -15.84 10.51 14.35
CA GLU A 13 -17.00 10.45 13.45
C GLU A 13 -16.89 11.50 12.33
N VAL A 14 -17.35 11.14 11.14
CA VAL A 14 -17.38 12.06 10.00
C VAL A 14 -18.46 13.11 10.24
N HIS A 15 -18.13 14.37 9.99
CA HIS A 15 -19.07 15.48 10.05
C HIS A 15 -18.69 16.57 9.04
N ASP A 16 -19.58 17.54 8.83
CA ASP A 16 -19.44 18.63 7.86
C ASP A 16 -18.62 19.83 8.36
N ARG A 17 -18.28 19.87 9.65
CA ARG A 17 -17.44 20.93 10.23
C ARG A 17 -15.97 20.78 9.81
N THR A 18 -15.32 21.90 9.50
CA THR A 18 -13.87 21.94 9.24
C THR A 18 -13.11 22.01 10.56
N VAL A 19 -12.70 20.86 11.09
CA VAL A 19 -11.88 20.74 12.32
C VAL A 19 -10.75 19.75 12.10
N HIS A 20 -9.74 19.76 12.96
CA HIS A 20 -8.72 18.71 12.95
C HIS A 20 -9.24 17.40 13.59
N PRO A 21 -8.84 16.22 13.09
CA PRO A 21 -9.13 14.97 13.79
C PRO A 21 -8.63 15.03 15.23
N ASN A 22 -9.52 14.69 16.18
CA ASN A 22 -9.24 14.68 17.61
C ASN A 22 -8.76 16.03 18.19
N GLU A 23 -9.23 17.15 17.62
CA GLU A 23 -8.83 18.51 18.03
C GLU A 23 -9.08 18.79 19.52
N GLU A 24 -10.24 18.40 20.05
CA GLU A 24 -10.56 18.62 21.47
C GLU A 24 -9.67 17.79 22.40
N ALA A 25 -9.44 16.51 22.07
CA ALA A 25 -8.49 15.68 22.82
C ALA A 25 -7.07 16.26 22.78
N ALA A 26 -6.66 16.84 21.64
CA ALA A 26 -5.38 17.53 21.54
C ALA A 26 -5.33 18.78 22.44
N LYS A 27 -6.39 19.59 22.48
CA LYS A 27 -6.49 20.77 23.36
C LYS A 27 -6.45 20.38 24.83
N GLU A 28 -7.20 19.36 25.23
CA GLU A 28 -7.24 18.86 26.62
C GLU A 28 -5.87 18.35 27.09
N ALA A 29 -5.11 17.74 26.19
CA ALA A 29 -3.73 17.29 26.44
C ALA A 29 -2.68 18.43 26.32
N GLY A 30 -3.09 19.68 26.08
CA GLY A 30 -2.16 20.81 25.94
C GLY A 30 -1.31 20.76 24.66
N LEU A 31 -1.76 20.02 23.65
CA LEU A 31 -1.06 19.82 22.39
C LEU A 31 -1.46 20.86 21.34
N VAL A 32 -0.65 20.98 20.29
CA VAL A 32 -1.06 21.68 19.07
C VAL A 32 -2.28 20.99 18.48
N MET A 33 -3.27 21.76 18.03
CA MET A 33 -4.60 21.30 17.59
C MET A 33 -4.62 20.12 16.59
N ASN A 34 -3.55 19.92 15.81
CA ASN A 34 -3.44 18.85 14.81
C ASN A 34 -2.39 17.79 15.15
N GLN A 35 -1.88 17.76 16.38
CA GLN A 35 -0.84 16.82 16.81
C GLN A 35 -1.35 15.36 16.77
N LEU A 36 -2.64 15.16 17.05
CA LEU A 36 -3.36 13.88 16.92
C LEU A 36 -3.99 13.67 15.53
N GLY A 37 -3.60 14.50 14.55
CA GLY A 37 -4.08 14.36 13.17
C GLY A 37 -3.57 13.07 12.54
N GLN A 38 -4.47 12.37 11.85
CA GLN A 38 -4.22 11.08 11.20
C GLN A 38 -3.31 11.22 9.99
N ARG A 39 -2.34 10.31 9.85
CA ARG A 39 -1.36 10.27 8.75
C ARG A 39 -1.18 8.85 8.25
N LEU A 40 -1.02 8.72 6.94
CA LEU A 40 -0.30 7.61 6.32
C LEU A 40 1.18 7.94 6.36
N THR A 41 1.99 7.04 6.89
CA THR A 41 3.44 7.23 7.06
C THR A 41 4.28 6.28 6.22
N SER A 42 3.70 5.18 5.77
CA SER A 42 4.35 4.22 4.88
C SER A 42 3.34 3.60 3.93
N MET A 43 3.80 3.30 2.73
CA MET A 43 3.14 2.42 1.77
C MET A 43 4.24 1.56 1.17
N VAL A 44 4.16 0.26 1.42
CA VAL A 44 5.16 -0.72 0.99
C VAL A 44 4.44 -1.76 0.15
N PRO A 45 4.84 -1.98 -1.11
CA PRO A 45 4.37 -3.14 -1.86
C PRO A 45 4.59 -4.42 -1.07
N PHE A 46 3.63 -5.33 -1.15
CA PHE A 46 3.76 -6.66 -0.57
C PHE A 46 2.79 -7.61 -1.29
N GLY A 47 3.34 -8.60 -1.99
CA GLY A 47 2.53 -9.55 -2.75
C GLY A 47 1.69 -8.84 -3.81
N ASP A 48 0.37 -8.91 -3.70
CA ASP A 48 -0.60 -8.34 -4.63
C ASP A 48 -1.22 -7.01 -4.18
N GLY A 49 -0.58 -6.33 -3.24
CA GLY A 49 -1.12 -5.10 -2.67
C GLY A 49 -0.10 -4.19 -2.01
N LEU A 50 -0.61 -3.29 -1.17
CA LEU A 50 0.17 -2.36 -0.38
C LEU A 50 -0.09 -2.56 1.10
N VAL A 51 0.98 -2.72 1.88
CA VAL A 51 0.93 -2.54 3.33
C VAL A 51 1.10 -1.06 3.64
N MET A 52 0.10 -0.50 4.30
CA MET A 52 0.03 0.91 4.67
C MET A 52 0.14 1.07 6.18
N GLY A 53 1.10 1.88 6.62
CA GLY A 53 1.25 2.23 8.03
C GLY A 53 0.59 3.57 8.34
N THR A 54 -0.10 3.61 9.48
CA THR A 54 -0.70 4.85 9.99
C THR A 54 0.12 5.42 11.16
N SER A 55 -0.02 6.73 11.40
CA SER A 55 0.49 7.37 12.60
C SER A 55 -0.28 8.66 12.88
N TRP A 56 -0.11 9.24 14.07
CA TRP A 56 -0.51 10.62 14.30
C TRP A 56 0.63 11.56 13.90
N LYS A 57 0.30 12.82 13.61
CA LYS A 57 1.28 13.85 13.18
C LYS A 57 2.50 13.95 14.10
N GLY A 58 2.29 13.89 15.41
CA GLY A 58 3.35 14.03 16.40
C GLY A 58 4.39 12.90 16.48
N GLY A 59 4.10 11.70 15.96
CA GLY A 59 4.86 10.49 16.27
C GLY A 59 4.87 10.10 17.76
N GLU A 60 5.29 8.87 18.07
CA GLU A 60 5.34 8.35 19.45
C GLU A 60 6.43 9.05 20.31
N THR A 61 7.43 9.65 19.68
CA THR A 61 8.55 10.32 20.37
C THR A 61 8.18 11.64 21.05
N VAL A 62 6.99 12.17 20.77
CA VAL A 62 6.54 13.49 21.28
C VAL A 62 5.38 13.35 22.27
N LEU A 63 4.73 12.18 22.36
CA LEU A 63 3.48 12.00 23.11
C LEU A 63 3.55 10.73 23.98
N ASP A 64 3.30 10.85 25.29
CA ASP A 64 2.94 9.69 26.12
C ASP A 64 1.45 9.40 25.92
N PRO A 65 1.06 8.22 25.38
CA PRO A 65 -0.34 7.88 25.16
C PRO A 65 -1.20 7.94 26.43
N LYS A 66 -0.60 7.82 27.63
CA LYS A 66 -1.31 7.96 28.91
C LYS A 66 -1.79 9.37 29.20
N GLU A 67 -1.18 10.38 28.56
CA GLU A 67 -1.55 11.78 28.73
C GLU A 67 -2.72 12.18 27.82
N ILE A 68 -3.03 11.36 26.81
CA ILE A 68 -4.14 11.58 25.88
C ILE A 68 -5.45 11.15 26.56
N LYS A 69 -6.17 12.13 27.10
CA LYS A 69 -7.53 11.94 27.60
C LYS A 69 -8.53 12.08 26.44
N GLY A 70 -9.62 11.33 26.48
CA GLY A 70 -10.68 11.41 25.46
C GLY A 70 -10.55 10.44 24.28
N LEU A 71 -9.45 9.68 24.18
CA LEU A 71 -9.35 8.53 23.28
C LEU A 71 -9.24 7.23 24.06
N THR A 72 -9.90 6.18 23.60
CA THR A 72 -9.75 4.83 24.17
C THR A 72 -8.44 4.20 23.70
N LYS A 73 -8.03 3.12 24.37
CA LYS A 73 -6.85 2.35 23.95
C LYS A 73 -7.01 1.80 22.53
N GLU A 74 -8.22 1.37 22.18
CA GLU A 74 -8.56 0.84 20.85
C GLU A 74 -8.44 1.95 19.79
N GLN A 75 -8.91 3.16 20.07
CA GLN A 75 -8.76 4.30 19.17
C GLN A 75 -7.30 4.72 19.02
N LEU A 76 -6.51 4.66 20.10
CA LEU A 76 -5.08 4.92 20.04
C LEU A 76 -4.32 3.84 19.25
N ALA A 77 -4.77 2.59 19.30
CA ALA A 77 -4.18 1.49 18.54
C ALA A 77 -4.40 1.59 17.03
N GLU A 78 -5.36 2.40 16.56
CA GLU A 78 -5.51 2.69 15.12
C GLU A 78 -4.31 3.48 14.58
N PHE A 79 -3.61 4.23 15.43
CA PHE A 79 -2.35 4.86 15.07
C PHE A 79 -1.23 3.83 15.19
N GLY A 80 -0.57 3.52 14.06
CA GLY A 80 0.41 2.45 13.98
C GLY A 80 -0.20 1.13 13.49
N ALA A 81 -1.50 1.07 13.24
CA ALA A 81 -2.14 -0.10 12.66
C ALA A 81 -1.64 -0.31 11.21
N PRO A 82 -1.20 -1.53 10.86
CA PRO A 82 -0.96 -1.89 9.48
C PRO A 82 -2.29 -2.17 8.79
N HIS A 83 -2.46 -1.60 7.60
CA HIS A 83 -3.58 -1.89 6.72
C HIS A 83 -3.06 -2.54 5.44
N PHE A 84 -3.83 -3.48 4.90
CA PHE A 84 -3.53 -4.06 3.60
C PHE A 84 -4.56 -3.55 2.59
N LEU A 85 -4.09 -2.91 1.52
CA LEU A 85 -4.89 -2.59 0.36
C LEU A 85 -4.58 -3.62 -0.72
N GLU A 86 -5.51 -4.52 -0.96
CA GLU A 86 -5.46 -5.44 -2.10
C GLU A 86 -5.54 -4.61 -3.40
N MET A 87 -4.63 -4.87 -4.33
CA MET A 87 -4.56 -4.16 -5.61
C MET A 87 -4.54 -5.17 -6.77
N PRO A 88 -5.72 -5.69 -7.17
CA PRO A 88 -5.81 -6.64 -8.27
C PRO A 88 -5.06 -6.15 -9.52
N GLY A 89 -4.26 -7.02 -10.13
CA GLY A 89 -3.39 -6.67 -11.26
C GLY A 89 -2.00 -6.14 -10.86
N ASN A 90 -1.66 -6.16 -9.57
CA ASN A 90 -0.30 -5.88 -9.08
C ASN A 90 0.34 -7.14 -8.52
N LEU A 91 1.65 -7.25 -8.67
CA LEU A 91 2.45 -8.32 -8.06
C LEU A 91 3.87 -7.80 -7.80
N GLU A 92 4.30 -7.87 -6.56
CA GLU A 92 5.68 -7.63 -6.14
C GLU A 92 6.38 -8.97 -5.89
N ALA A 93 7.65 -9.05 -6.29
CA ALA A 93 8.53 -10.15 -5.97
C ALA A 93 9.85 -9.63 -5.39
N VAL A 94 10.36 -10.32 -4.36
CA VAL A 94 11.68 -10.03 -3.80
C VAL A 94 12.72 -10.86 -4.56
N LEU A 95 13.65 -10.16 -5.20
CA LEU A 95 14.76 -10.79 -5.91
C LEU A 95 15.94 -11.01 -4.95
N PRO A 96 16.51 -12.23 -4.88
CA PRO A 96 17.81 -12.43 -4.25
C PRO A 96 18.88 -11.60 -4.95
N TRP A 97 19.79 -11.00 -4.18
CA TRP A 97 20.91 -10.29 -4.77
C TRP A 97 21.86 -11.24 -5.51
N SER A 98 22.34 -10.83 -6.68
CA SER A 98 23.29 -11.56 -7.51
C SER A 98 24.29 -10.59 -8.14
N GLU A 99 25.56 -11.00 -8.23
CA GLU A 99 26.58 -10.28 -9.03
C GLU A 99 26.45 -10.60 -10.54
N GLU A 100 25.83 -11.73 -10.86
CA GLU A 100 25.62 -12.18 -12.23
C GLU A 100 24.24 -11.76 -12.75
N PRO A 101 24.09 -11.55 -14.07
CA PRO A 101 22.79 -11.37 -14.70
C PRO A 101 21.84 -12.52 -14.35
N VAL A 102 20.60 -12.18 -14.01
CA VAL A 102 19.55 -13.16 -13.72
C VAL A 102 18.50 -13.17 -14.82
N THR A 103 17.84 -14.32 -14.98
CA THR A 103 16.73 -14.52 -15.89
C THR A 103 15.42 -14.43 -15.10
N LEU A 104 14.59 -13.47 -15.50
CA LEU A 104 13.23 -13.33 -14.99
C LEU A 104 12.23 -13.72 -16.07
N ARG A 105 11.20 -14.47 -15.67
CA ARG A 105 10.05 -14.79 -16.53
C ARG A 105 8.78 -14.33 -15.84
N PHE A 106 8.02 -13.50 -16.52
CA PHE A 106 6.73 -12.97 -16.08
C PHE A 106 5.62 -13.72 -16.81
N VAL A 107 4.59 -14.15 -16.08
CA VAL A 107 3.43 -14.85 -16.64
C VAL A 107 2.17 -14.17 -16.16
N VAL A 108 1.27 -13.90 -17.10
CA VAL A 108 -0.09 -13.45 -16.84
C VAL A 108 -1.01 -14.38 -17.64
N ASP A 109 -1.86 -15.15 -16.95
CA ASP A 109 -2.88 -15.98 -17.59
C ASP A 109 -4.29 -15.59 -17.10
N ASP A 110 -5.31 -16.35 -17.50
CA ASP A 110 -6.71 -16.10 -17.12
C ASP A 110 -6.99 -16.26 -15.62
N ARG A 111 -6.04 -16.81 -14.86
CA ARG A 111 -6.20 -17.17 -13.45
C ARG A 111 -5.21 -16.47 -12.52
N LYS A 112 -4.00 -16.17 -12.97
CA LYS A 112 -2.95 -15.62 -12.11
C LYS A 112 -1.89 -14.80 -12.83
N MET A 113 -1.21 -13.98 -12.03
CA MET A 113 0.11 -13.44 -12.33
C MET A 113 1.19 -14.24 -11.58
N ALA A 114 2.35 -14.40 -12.18
CA ALA A 114 3.49 -15.02 -11.53
C ALA A 114 4.83 -14.46 -12.03
N VAL A 115 5.81 -14.39 -11.12
CA VAL A 115 7.20 -14.06 -11.42
C VAL A 115 8.08 -15.26 -11.13
N PHE A 116 8.93 -15.60 -12.08
CA PHE A 116 9.91 -16.67 -11.96
C PHE A 116 11.32 -16.09 -12.03
N HIS A 117 12.22 -16.62 -11.21
CA HIS A 117 13.64 -16.33 -11.19
C HIS A 117 14.42 -17.62 -11.41
N GLU A 118 15.25 -17.68 -12.46
CA GLU A 118 16.01 -18.89 -12.82
C GLU A 118 15.13 -20.16 -12.93
N GLY A 119 13.88 -19.98 -13.35
CA GLY A 119 12.90 -21.06 -13.49
C GLY A 119 12.07 -21.36 -12.24
N GLU A 120 12.41 -20.83 -11.07
CA GLU A 120 11.65 -21.01 -9.82
C GLU A 120 10.61 -19.90 -9.63
N GLU A 121 9.38 -20.24 -9.24
CA GLU A 121 8.34 -19.25 -8.94
C GLU A 121 8.69 -18.52 -7.64
N ILE A 122 8.89 -17.20 -7.69
CA ILE A 122 9.24 -16.37 -6.53
C ILE A 122 8.09 -15.50 -6.03
N ALA A 123 7.04 -15.31 -6.85
CA ALA A 123 5.81 -14.64 -6.45
C ALA A 123 4.64 -15.08 -7.35
N SER A 124 3.44 -15.12 -6.78
CA SER A 124 2.20 -15.29 -7.53
C SER A 124 1.00 -14.64 -6.85
N ALA A 125 0.02 -14.25 -7.66
CA ALA A 125 -1.22 -13.64 -7.21
C ALA A 125 -2.39 -14.03 -8.13
N PRO A 126 -3.60 -14.23 -7.60
CA PRO A 126 -4.77 -14.49 -8.43
C PRO A 126 -5.12 -13.26 -9.28
N LEU A 127 -5.65 -13.50 -10.48
CA LEU A 127 -6.33 -12.46 -11.25
C LEU A 127 -7.83 -12.60 -11.06
N SER A 128 -8.49 -11.48 -10.74
CA SER A 128 -9.94 -11.47 -10.67
C SER A 128 -10.52 -11.68 -12.07
N ALA A 129 -11.68 -12.33 -12.15
CA ALA A 129 -12.37 -12.53 -13.42
C ALA A 129 -12.66 -11.20 -14.14
N GLU A 130 -12.78 -10.09 -13.40
CA GLU A 130 -12.98 -8.75 -13.95
C GLU A 130 -11.76 -8.28 -14.75
N ILE A 131 -10.54 -8.55 -14.27
CA ILE A 131 -9.30 -8.25 -14.98
C ILE A 131 -9.05 -9.28 -16.09
N SER A 132 -9.33 -10.55 -15.85
CA SER A 132 -9.19 -11.59 -16.88
C SER A 132 -10.13 -11.37 -18.07
N ASN A 133 -11.30 -10.77 -17.84
CA ASN A 133 -12.30 -10.50 -18.88
C ASN A 133 -12.10 -9.18 -19.63
N THR A 134 -11.14 -8.33 -19.25
CA THR A 134 -10.75 -7.15 -20.05
C THR A 134 -10.01 -7.49 -21.35
N GLY A 135 -9.79 -8.79 -21.62
CA GLY A 135 -8.96 -9.36 -22.68
C GLY A 135 -9.41 -9.12 -24.14
N SER A 136 -9.77 -7.91 -24.54
CA SER A 136 -9.86 -7.57 -25.97
C SER A 136 -8.75 -6.65 -26.47
N GLU A 137 -8.13 -5.80 -25.64
CA GLU A 137 -6.96 -5.00 -26.04
C GLU A 137 -6.04 -4.74 -24.82
N LEU A 138 -5.18 -5.71 -24.48
CA LEU A 138 -4.09 -5.46 -23.52
C LEU A 138 -3.01 -4.64 -24.23
N ASP A 139 -2.75 -3.42 -23.75
CA ASP A 139 -1.57 -2.66 -24.15
C ASP A 139 -0.38 -3.13 -23.32
N ILE A 140 0.53 -3.87 -23.96
CA ILE A 140 1.70 -4.43 -23.30
C ILE A 140 2.92 -3.57 -23.61
N HIS A 141 3.41 -2.86 -22.60
CA HIS A 141 4.64 -2.09 -22.68
C HIS A 141 5.83 -2.95 -22.26
N TRP A 142 6.64 -3.33 -23.23
CA TRP A 142 7.86 -4.10 -23.01
C TRP A 142 9.07 -3.18 -22.87
N GLY A 143 9.85 -3.37 -21.81
CA GLY A 143 11.10 -2.64 -21.62
C GLY A 143 10.94 -1.18 -21.17
N ASP A 144 9.70 -0.71 -20.99
CA ASP A 144 9.37 0.61 -20.44
C ASP A 144 8.43 0.44 -19.24
N GLY A 145 8.77 1.09 -18.13
CA GLY A 145 7.97 1.03 -16.91
C GLY A 145 7.92 2.36 -16.17
N VAL A 146 7.16 2.39 -15.08
CA VAL A 146 6.97 3.58 -14.24
C VAL A 146 8.28 4.12 -13.61
N PHE A 147 9.31 3.28 -13.54
CA PHE A 147 10.65 3.63 -13.02
C PHE A 147 11.67 3.93 -14.13
N GLY A 148 11.23 3.98 -15.39
CA GLY A 148 12.08 4.22 -16.55
C GLY A 148 12.26 2.97 -17.41
N ALA A 149 13.18 3.09 -18.38
CA ALA A 149 13.51 2.01 -19.31
C ALA A 149 14.23 0.85 -18.60
N LEU A 150 14.05 -0.36 -19.13
CA LEU A 150 14.68 -1.59 -18.67
C LEU A 150 16.21 -1.51 -18.87
N ASP A 151 16.95 -1.58 -17.76
CA ASP A 151 18.40 -1.82 -17.77
C ASP A 151 18.67 -3.33 -17.87
N GLY A 152 18.41 -3.91 -19.05
CA GLY A 152 18.44 -5.35 -19.28
C GLY A 152 18.18 -5.73 -20.73
N LYS A 153 17.93 -7.03 -20.98
CA LYS A 153 17.62 -7.54 -22.32
C LYS A 153 16.37 -8.40 -22.28
N ILE A 154 15.45 -8.13 -23.20
CA ILE A 154 14.31 -9.00 -23.45
C ILE A 154 14.81 -10.17 -24.29
N LEU A 155 14.73 -11.38 -23.73
CA LEU A 155 15.17 -12.61 -24.41
C LEU A 155 14.06 -13.19 -25.30
N GLU A 156 12.81 -13.14 -24.80
CA GLU A 156 11.61 -13.67 -25.45
C GLU A 156 10.38 -12.95 -24.90
N HIS A 157 9.33 -12.83 -25.70
CA HIS A 157 8.02 -12.34 -25.28
C HIS A 157 6.91 -13.00 -26.11
N HIS A 158 5.74 -13.20 -25.50
CA HIS A 158 4.54 -13.69 -26.17
C HIS A 158 3.35 -12.82 -25.78
N PRO A 159 2.42 -12.53 -26.71
CA PRO A 159 1.14 -11.95 -26.38
C PRO A 159 0.21 -12.95 -25.69
#